data_AF-A4C7E1-F1
#
_entry.id   AF-A4C7E1-F1
#
_cell.length_a   1.000
_cell.length_b   1.000
_cell.length_c   1.000
_cell.angle_alpha   90.00
_cell.angle_beta   90.00
_cell.angle_gamma   90.00
#
_symmetry.space_group_name_H-M   'P 1'
#
loop_
_entity.id
_entity.type
_entity.pdbx_description
1 polymer ?
#
loop_
_entity_poly.entity_id
_entity_poly.type
_entity_poly.pdbx_seq_one_letter_code
_entity_poly.pdbx_strand_id
1 'polypeptide(L)'
;MSVNNWSLSYTSAYFDLSSPGILFRWQKLYACDGTPRLKPKNKGRPRVTSHSSTPKPSSEMTEKELREELDYLRAENAVLKKLEALTQARKKKAKTKR
;
A
#
# COMPACT_ATOMS: atom_id res chain seq x y z
N MET A 1 7.56 0.69 41.68
CA MET A 1 8.53 0.53 40.57
C MET A 1 9.84 1.14 41.03
N SER A 2 10.96 0.40 40.97
CA SER A 2 12.27 0.95 41.34
C SER A 2 12.71 1.96 40.29
N VAL A 3 13.04 3.18 40.71
CA VAL A 3 13.62 4.19 39.83
C VAL A 3 15.13 4.03 39.91
N ASN A 4 15.71 3.45 38.86
CA ASN A 4 17.15 3.34 38.75
C ASN A 4 17.69 4.68 38.20
N ASN A 5 18.52 5.38 38.97
CA ASN A 5 19.17 6.62 38.56
C ASN A 5 20.36 6.34 37.63
N TRP A 6 20.10 5.68 36.51
CA TRP A 6 21.13 5.36 35.52
C TRP A 6 21.33 6.50 34.52
N SER A 7 22.58 6.70 34.09
CA SER A 7 22.86 7.62 32.99
C SER A 7 22.31 7.04 31.67
N LEU A 8 22.02 7.92 30.70
CA LEU A 8 21.58 7.50 29.36
C LEU A 8 22.61 6.57 28.71
N SER A 9 23.90 6.85 28.90
CA SER A 9 24.99 6.02 28.38
C SER A 9 25.00 4.62 29.00
N TYR A 10 24.93 4.52 30.33
CA TYR A 10 24.88 3.24 31.02
C TYR A 10 23.66 2.42 30.59
N THR A 11 22.49 3.07 30.55
CA THR A 11 21.23 2.43 30.16
C THR A 11 21.29 1.95 28.71
N SER A 12 21.90 2.72 27.80
CA SER A 12 22.05 2.31 26.41
C SER A 12 22.96 1.10 26.25
N ALA A 13 24.07 1.04 26.98
CA ALA A 13 24.97 -0.10 26.98
C ALA A 13 24.32 -1.34 27.59
N TYR A 14 23.55 -1.17 28.67
CA TYR A 14 22.81 -2.26 29.31
C TYR A 14 21.78 -2.91 28.37
N PHE A 15 21.11 -2.12 27.54
CA PHE A 15 20.15 -2.59 26.55
C PHE A 15 20.74 -2.86 25.16
N ASP A 16 22.07 -2.92 25.04
CA ASP A 16 22.80 -3.17 23.79
C ASP A 16 22.38 -2.25 22.63
N LEU A 17 22.12 -0.99 22.94
CA LEU A 17 21.76 0.03 21.97
C LEU A 17 23.03 0.66 21.41
N SER A 18 23.10 0.79 20.08
CA SER A 18 24.25 1.36 19.36
C SER A 18 24.61 2.79 19.77
N SER A 19 23.65 3.58 20.30
CA SER A 19 23.91 4.95 20.75
C SER A 19 22.98 5.37 21.90
N PRO A 20 23.48 6.12 22.89
CA PRO A 20 22.66 6.77 23.92
C PRO A 20 21.58 7.70 23.34
N GLY A 21 21.80 8.22 22.13
CA GLY A 21 20.84 9.08 21.43
C GLY A 21 19.52 8.38 21.09
N ILE A 22 19.51 7.05 20.97
CA ILE A 22 18.29 6.27 20.72
C ILE A 22 17.34 6.39 21.92
N LEU A 23 17.86 6.18 23.14
CA LEU A 23 17.08 6.32 24.37
C LEU A 23 16.58 7.75 24.58
N PHE A 24 17.46 8.74 24.37
CA PHE A 24 17.07 10.14 24.49
C PHE A 24 15.89 10.49 23.57
N ARG A 25 15.92 9.99 22.32
CA ARG A 25 14.84 10.19 21.36
C ARG A 25 13.55 9.49 21.80
N TRP A 26 13.64 8.25 22.28
CA TRP A 26 12.48 7.52 22.80
C TRP A 26 11.86 8.22 24.02
N GLN A 27 12.69 8.68 24.96
CA GLN A 27 12.24 9.44 26.12
C GLN A 27 11.48 10.70 25.70
N LYS A 28 12.00 11.47 24.74
CA LYS A 28 11.33 12.66 24.21
C LYS A 28 10.00 12.32 23.52
N LEU A 29 9.97 11.29 22.67
CA LEU A 29 8.75 10.86 21.98
C LEU A 29 7.67 10.38 22.95
N TYR A 30 8.10 9.66 24.00
CA TYR A 30 7.23 9.20 25.06
C TYR A 30 6.67 10.37 25.87
N ALA A 31 7.48 11.38 26.20
CA ALA A 31 7.01 12.56 26.92
C ALA A 31 5.97 13.39 26.15
N CYS A 32 6.05 13.40 24.81
CA CYS A 32 5.09 14.14 23.98
C CYS A 32 3.73 13.43 23.89
N ASP A 33 3.72 12.15 23.51
CA ASP A 33 2.50 11.45 23.06
C ASP A 33 2.36 10.05 23.67
N GLY A 34 3.19 9.70 24.65
CA GLY A 34 3.19 8.40 25.32
C GLY A 34 3.64 7.22 24.46
N THR A 35 3.20 6.01 24.85
CA THR A 35 3.50 4.76 24.15
C THR A 35 3.10 4.68 22.68
N PRO A 36 1.99 5.27 22.17
CA PRO A 36 1.62 5.10 20.76
C PRO A 36 2.63 5.72 19.79
N ARG A 37 3.42 6.70 20.24
CA ARG A 37 4.46 7.36 19.43
C ARG A 37 5.74 6.54 19.30
N LEU A 38 5.95 5.58 20.20
CA LEU A 38 7.06 4.62 20.13
C LEU A 38 6.79 3.46 19.16
N LYS A 39 5.52 3.26 18.74
CA LYS A 39 5.20 2.23 17.76
C LYS A 39 5.86 2.54 16.40
N PRO A 40 6.47 1.54 15.74
CA PRO A 40 7.05 1.72 14.42
C PRO A 40 5.96 2.17 13.44
N LYS A 41 6.16 3.33 12.81
CA LYS A 41 5.30 3.81 11.73
C LYS A 41 5.85 3.34 10.40
N ASN A 42 4.96 3.01 9.47
CA ASN A 42 5.32 2.70 8.09
C ASN A 42 6.17 3.85 7.53
N LYS A 43 7.42 3.56 7.23
CA LYS A 43 8.39 4.53 6.75
C LYS A 43 8.23 4.66 5.24
N GLY A 44 7.91 5.85 4.75
CA GLY A 44 7.75 6.13 3.32
C GLY A 44 6.50 6.94 2.99
N ARG A 45 6.30 7.21 1.69
CA ARG A 45 5.11 7.89 1.18
C ARG A 45 3.89 6.97 1.39
N PRO A 46 2.75 7.46 1.92
CA PRO A 46 1.54 6.67 1.95
C PRO A 46 1.20 6.21 0.52
N ARG A 47 0.84 4.94 0.38
CA ARG A 47 0.40 4.39 -0.91
C ARG A 47 -0.82 5.19 -1.33
N VAL A 48 -0.74 5.87 -2.47
CA VAL A 48 -1.92 6.49 -3.08
C VAL A 48 -2.81 5.33 -3.51
N THR A 49 -3.81 5.00 -2.69
CA THR A 49 -4.91 4.17 -3.15
C THR A 49 -5.72 5.05 -4.09
N SER A 50 -5.63 4.78 -5.39
CA SER A 50 -6.68 5.25 -6.29
C SER A 50 -7.98 4.68 -5.74
N HIS A 51 -8.82 5.53 -5.17
CA HIS A 51 -10.19 5.18 -4.89
C HIS A 51 -10.80 4.90 -6.26
N SER A 52 -10.76 3.64 -6.72
CA SER A 52 -11.69 3.23 -7.75
C SER A 52 -13.03 3.31 -7.04
N SER A 53 -13.81 4.32 -7.41
CA SER A 53 -15.20 4.43 -7.01
C SER A 53 -15.80 3.06 -7.31
N THR A 54 -16.14 2.29 -6.27
CA THR A 54 -16.90 1.06 -6.47
C THR A 54 -18.16 1.48 -7.22
N PRO A 55 -18.41 0.95 -8.43
CA PRO A 55 -19.61 1.29 -9.17
C PRO A 55 -20.82 1.04 -8.28
N LYS A 56 -21.79 1.94 -8.31
CA LYS A 56 -23.05 1.75 -7.57
C LYS A 56 -23.64 0.40 -7.98
N PRO A 57 -24.28 -0.34 -7.04
CA PRO A 57 -24.93 -1.60 -7.39
C PRO A 57 -25.94 -1.36 -8.51
N SER A 58 -25.98 -2.26 -9.50
CA SER A 58 -26.87 -2.16 -10.67
C SER A 58 -28.36 -2.04 -10.31
N SER A 59 -28.73 -2.38 -9.08
CA SER A 59 -30.09 -2.24 -8.53
C SER A 59 -30.53 -0.79 -8.30
N GLU A 60 -29.60 0.16 -8.22
CA GLU A 60 -29.88 1.58 -7.99
C GLU A 60 -29.68 2.45 -9.25
N MET A 61 -29.24 1.85 -10.36
CA MET A 61 -28.94 2.56 -11.60
C MET A 61 -30.18 2.71 -12.47
N THR A 62 -30.32 3.86 -13.11
CA THR A 62 -31.38 4.13 -14.10
C THR A 62 -31.12 3.31 -15.37
N GLU A 63 -32.17 2.97 -16.15
CA GLU A 63 -32.02 2.23 -17.42
C GLU A 63 -31.00 2.84 -18.40
N LYS A 64 -30.86 4.18 -18.38
CA LYS A 64 -29.87 4.90 -19.20
C LYS A 64 -28.44 4.62 -18.75
N GLU A 65 -28.18 4.71 -17.44
CA GLU A 65 -26.86 4.44 -16.85
C GLU A 65 -26.44 2.98 -17.10
N LEU A 66 -27.39 2.04 -17.03
CA LEU A 66 -27.13 0.63 -17.35
C LEU A 66 -26.72 0.41 -18.81
N ARG A 67 -27.31 1.14 -19.76
CA ARG A 67 -26.94 1.05 -21.18
C ARG A 67 -25.54 1.62 -21.43
N GLU A 68 -25.23 2.77 -20.82
CA GLU A 68 -23.91 3.39 -20.92
C GLU A 68 -22.81 2.48 -20.35
N GLU A 69 -23.06 1.87 -19.18
CA GLU A 69 -22.13 0.91 -18.57
C GLU A 69 -21.96 -0.34 -19.46
N LEU A 70 -23.05 -0.86 -20.04
CA LEU A 70 -22.96 -1.99 -20.98
C LEU A 70 -22.12 -1.66 -22.21
N ASP A 71 -22.28 -0.48 -22.78
CA ASP A 71 -21.52 -0.05 -23.94
C ASP A 71 -20.04 0.20 -23.59
N TYR A 72 -19.77 0.77 -22.42
CA TYR A 72 -18.41 0.89 -21.87
C TYR A 72 -17.75 -0.49 -21.71
N LEU A 73 -18.42 -1.43 -21.06
CA LEU A 73 -17.93 -2.80 -20.85
C LEU A 73 -17.74 -3.55 -22.18
N ARG A 74 -18.59 -3.30 -23.18
CA ARG A 74 -18.42 -3.87 -24.53
C ARG A 74 -17.17 -3.32 -25.21
N ALA A 75 -16.90 -2.02 -25.08
CA ALA A 75 -15.70 -1.40 -25.62
C ALA A 75 -14.43 -1.97 -24.95
N GLU A 76 -14.42 -2.09 -23.63
CA GLU A 76 -13.30 -2.68 -22.88
C GLU A 76 -13.06 -4.15 -23.31
N ASN A 77 -14.12 -4.95 -23.38
CA ASN A 77 -14.02 -6.33 -23.86
C ASN A 77 -13.50 -6.44 -25.31
N ALA A 78 -13.89 -5.51 -26.19
CA ALA A 78 -13.39 -5.49 -27.57
C ALA A 78 -11.87 -5.21 -27.63
N VAL A 79 -11.37 -4.33 -26.77
CA VAL A 79 -9.92 -4.06 -26.64
C VAL A 79 -9.19 -5.30 -26.14
N LEU A 80 -9.70 -5.96 -25.09
CA LEU A 80 -9.11 -7.18 -24.55
C LEU A 80 -9.04 -8.30 -25.60
N LYS A 81 -10.12 -8.54 -26.35
CA LYS A 81 -10.14 -9.52 -27.44
C LYS A 81 -9.12 -9.22 -28.53
N LYS A 82 -8.93 -7.94 -28.89
CA LYS A 82 -7.90 -7.54 -29.86
C LYS A 82 -6.50 -7.83 -29.32
N LEU A 83 -6.23 -7.56 -28.04
CA LEU A 83 -4.95 -7.88 -27.41
C LEU A 83 -4.70 -9.39 -27.39
N GLU A 84 -5.69 -10.18 -27.01
CA GLU A 84 -5.59 -11.65 -27.05
C GLU A 84 -5.29 -12.15 -28.46
N ALA A 85 -6.00 -11.67 -29.47
CA ALA A 85 -5.76 -12.04 -30.87
C ALA A 85 -4.31 -11.73 -31.31
N LEU A 86 -3.76 -10.57 -30.93
CA LEU A 86 -2.38 -10.20 -31.22
C LEU A 86 -1.39 -11.14 -30.52
N THR A 87 -1.60 -11.46 -29.24
CA THR A 87 -0.72 -12.39 -28.52
C THR A 87 -0.74 -13.78 -29.14
N GLN A 88 -1.91 -14.29 -29.54
CA GLN A 88 -2.05 -15.58 -30.21
C GLN A 88 -1.36 -15.59 -31.58
N ALA A 89 -1.50 -14.52 -32.38
CA ALA A 89 -0.80 -14.39 -33.65
C ALA A 89 0.73 -14.41 -33.48
N ARG A 90 1.27 -13.72 -32.46
CA ARG A 90 2.72 -13.74 -32.14
C ARG A 90 3.18 -15.14 -31.74
N LYS A 91 2.43 -15.85 -30.89
CA LYS A 91 2.74 -17.24 -30.49
C LYS A 91 2.77 -18.19 -31.68
N LYS A 92 1.80 -18.07 -32.61
CA LYS A 92 1.76 -18.89 -33.84
C LYS A 92 2.98 -18.64 -34.72
N LYS A 93 3.31 -17.37 -35.00
CA LYS A 93 4.50 -16.98 -35.79
C LYS A 93 5.81 -17.52 -35.20
N ALA A 94 5.96 -17.50 -33.87
CA ALA A 94 7.14 -18.03 -33.20
C ALA A 94 7.27 -19.55 -33.34
N LYS A 95 6.15 -20.29 -33.38
CA LYS A 95 6.16 -21.75 -33.57
C LYS A 95 6.50 -22.16 -35.00
N THR A 96 6.10 -21.39 -36.01
CA THR A 96 6.38 -21.71 -37.43
C THR A 96 7.80 -21.35 -37.87
N LYS A 97 8.52 -20.53 -37.09
CA LYS A 97 9.91 -20.13 -37.38
C LYS A 97 10.96 -21.09 -36.77
N ARG A 98 10.53 -22.22 -36.21
CA ARG A 98 11.36 -23.27 -35.63
C ARG A 98 11.20 -24.53 -36.45
#